data_AF-A0A2P6NXL8-F1
#
_entry.id   AF-A0A2P6NXL8-F1
#
_cell.length_a   1.000
_cell.length_b   1.000
_cell.length_c   1.000
_cell.angle_alpha   90.00
_cell.angle_beta   90.00
_cell.angle_gamma   90.00
#
_symmetry.space_group_name_H-M   'P 1'
#
loop_
_entity.id
_entity.type
_entity.pdbx_description
1 polymer ?
#
loop_
_entity_poly.entity_id
_entity_poly.type
_entity_poly.pdbx_seq_one_letter_code
_entity_poly.pdbx_strand_id
1 'polypeptide(L)'
;MRVSLMTRLCVSTLNTSFRQRQRAMPQGIIMTRPETVAEARAYLLQNNPNYNRAEQIARRAKEDEERYQYYIKRSEEEEEKRIERGGTRSLLANDNPFADSADKIVHKLMKRHGILPEWVERNKRIHETVKECREILRAVYRQHLEYKNYVKSRDEAEKARRLKIQIEEARKAQMPWLFRTYQNIRSWGEVKSFQETEKRTKTLQVTESDWAKSVRNFSDQIRKVNALTESYNSMVPWAAQLYYNDPRKEVERAMRDVEEEIEEEKREFHQKMMNEWRTVYNFCGCQISD
;
A
#
# COMPACT_ATOMS: atom_id res chain seq x y z
N MET A 1 34.01 -21.39 -17.26
CA MET A 1 34.83 -20.20 -17.59
C MET A 1 34.15 -19.29 -18.64
N ARG A 2 32.93 -18.78 -18.38
CA ARG A 2 32.19 -17.88 -19.30
C ARG A 2 31.42 -16.74 -18.62
N VAL A 3 31.77 -16.42 -17.37
CA VAL A 3 31.17 -15.30 -16.61
C VAL A 3 32.04 -14.01 -16.71
N SER A 4 33.14 -14.02 -17.46
CA SER A 4 34.18 -12.96 -17.35
C SER A 4 34.09 -11.83 -18.39
N LEU A 5 33.36 -11.98 -19.50
CA LEU A 5 33.48 -11.02 -20.63
C LEU A 5 32.31 -10.04 -20.77
N MET A 6 31.07 -10.40 -20.37
CA MET A 6 29.92 -9.48 -20.41
C MET A 6 29.96 -8.43 -19.28
N THR A 7 30.53 -8.77 -18.13
CA THR A 7 30.78 -7.84 -17.01
C THR A 7 31.87 -6.81 -17.32
N ARG A 8 32.77 -7.08 -18.28
CA ARG A 8 33.86 -6.15 -18.62
C ARG A 8 33.45 -5.03 -19.58
N LEU A 9 32.37 -5.20 -20.36
CA LEU A 9 31.94 -4.22 -21.37
C LEU A 9 30.89 -3.22 -20.87
N CYS A 10 30.06 -3.53 -19.87
CA CYS A 10 29.20 -2.53 -19.20
C CYS A 10 29.96 -1.65 -18.19
N VAL A 11 31.07 -2.14 -17.65
CA VAL A 11 31.87 -1.40 -16.64
C VAL A 11 32.73 -0.30 -17.28
N SER A 12 33.03 -0.35 -18.58
CA SER A 12 33.89 0.64 -19.23
C SER A 12 33.14 1.92 -19.66
N THR A 13 31.86 1.82 -20.05
CA THR A 13 31.07 2.99 -20.51
C THR A 13 30.45 3.79 -19.37
N LEU A 14 30.22 3.18 -18.20
CA LEU A 14 29.78 3.90 -16.99
C LEU A 14 30.95 4.52 -16.21
N ASN A 15 32.18 4.01 -16.37
CA ASN A 15 33.38 4.49 -15.67
C ASN A 15 33.84 5.89 -16.12
N THR A 16 33.63 6.23 -17.39
CA THR A 16 34.06 7.52 -17.95
C THR A 16 33.18 8.68 -17.47
N SER A 17 31.87 8.44 -17.30
CA SER A 17 30.92 9.41 -16.73
C SER A 17 31.03 9.58 -15.22
N PHE A 18 31.52 8.57 -14.49
CA PHE A 18 31.68 8.62 -13.03
C PHE A 18 32.97 9.35 -12.61
N ARG A 19 34.08 9.12 -13.33
CA ARG A 19 35.37 9.78 -13.07
C ARG A 19 35.35 11.30 -13.26
N GLN A 20 34.41 11.82 -14.04
CA GLN A 20 34.24 13.27 -14.22
C GLN A 20 33.48 13.95 -13.06
N ARG A 21 32.71 13.20 -12.25
CA ARG A 21 31.98 13.75 -11.09
C ARG A 21 32.75 13.67 -9.77
N GLN A 22 33.70 12.73 -9.64
CA GLN A 22 34.48 12.53 -8.41
C GLN A 22 35.53 13.61 -8.09
N ARG A 23 35.71 14.64 -8.92
CA ARG A 23 36.69 15.73 -8.66
C ARG A 23 36.14 16.87 -7.80
N ALA A 24 34.92 16.78 -7.26
CA ALA A 24 34.25 17.89 -6.58
C ALA A 24 33.59 17.54 -5.23
N MET A 25 34.16 16.61 -4.44
CA MET A 25 33.65 16.34 -3.07
C MET A 25 34.78 16.43 -2.04
N PRO A 26 34.60 17.21 -0.95
CA PRO A 26 35.59 17.38 0.10
C PRO A 26 35.77 16.09 0.90
N GLN A 27 37.02 15.65 1.04
CA GLN A 27 37.35 14.45 1.80
C GLN A 27 37.25 14.71 3.30
N GLY A 28 36.58 13.80 4.01
CA GLY A 28 36.82 13.60 5.43
C GLY A 28 35.56 13.42 6.28
N ILE A 29 34.97 12.23 6.27
CA ILE A 29 34.27 11.69 7.45
C ILE A 29 34.59 10.19 7.53
N ILE A 30 35.48 9.82 8.45
CA ILE A 30 35.78 8.43 8.80
C ILE A 30 34.61 7.93 9.65
N MET A 31 33.85 6.94 9.16
CA MET A 31 32.77 6.32 9.95
C MET A 31 33.35 5.34 10.96
N THR A 32 33.39 5.74 12.23
CA THR A 32 33.57 4.83 13.36
C THR A 32 32.27 4.05 13.63
N ARG A 33 32.41 2.79 14.07
CA ARG A 33 31.28 1.94 14.48
C ARG A 33 30.70 2.55 15.77
N PRO A 34 29.38 2.82 15.86
CA PRO A 34 28.80 3.42 17.05
C PRO A 34 28.90 2.44 18.22
N GLU A 35 29.52 2.88 19.31
CA GLU A 35 29.74 2.05 20.51
C GLU A 35 28.51 2.10 21.45
N THR A 36 27.65 3.11 21.28
CA THR A 36 26.45 3.31 22.10
C THR A 36 25.17 3.39 21.28
N VAL A 37 24.04 3.05 21.91
CA VAL A 37 22.69 3.15 21.31
C VAL A 37 22.34 4.59 20.91
N ALA A 38 22.86 5.58 21.64
CA ALA A 38 22.68 7.00 21.33
C ALA A 38 23.41 7.41 20.04
N GLU A 39 24.63 6.93 19.83
CA GLU A 39 25.39 7.16 18.59
C GLU A 39 24.77 6.43 17.40
N ALA A 40 24.30 5.20 17.59
CA ALA A 40 23.59 4.46 16.55
C ALA A 40 22.29 5.18 16.15
N ARG A 41 21.57 5.76 17.11
CA ARG A 41 20.38 6.58 16.86
C ARG A 41 20.70 7.89 16.14
N ALA A 42 21.77 8.58 16.52
CA ALA A 42 22.26 9.77 15.83
C ALA A 42 22.67 9.47 14.38
N TYR A 43 23.35 8.34 14.16
CA TYR A 43 23.73 7.87 12.83
C TYR A 43 22.51 7.55 11.94
N LEU A 44 21.48 6.90 12.49
CA LEU A 44 20.24 6.60 11.79
C LEU A 44 19.43 7.86 11.45
N LEU A 45 19.43 8.87 12.33
CA LEU A 45 18.79 10.17 12.08
C LEU A 45 19.44 10.96 10.94
N GLN A 46 20.76 10.85 10.81
CA GLN A 46 21.54 11.59 9.82
C GLN A 46 21.52 10.92 8.44
N ASN A 47 21.43 9.59 8.38
CA ASN A 47 21.58 8.82 7.12
C ASN A 47 20.30 8.12 6.63
N ASN A 48 19.20 8.13 7.39
CA ASN A 48 17.94 7.52 6.98
C ASN A 48 16.76 8.52 7.01
N PRO A 49 16.32 9.03 5.84
CA PRO A 49 15.21 9.99 5.77
C PRO A 49 13.87 9.44 6.29
N ASN A 50 13.67 8.11 6.27
CA ASN A 50 12.46 7.49 6.83
C ASN A 50 12.46 7.45 8.36
N TYR A 51 13.63 7.36 9.00
CA TYR A 51 13.75 7.39 10.46
C TYR A 51 13.43 8.79 11.01
N ASN A 52 13.91 9.83 10.31
CA ASN A 52 13.62 11.23 10.64
C ASN A 52 12.12 11.54 10.48
N ARG A 53 11.45 10.97 9.46
CA ARG A 53 9.99 11.07 9.30
C ARG A 53 9.22 10.37 10.41
N ALA A 54 9.62 9.16 10.81
CA ALA A 54 8.96 8.42 11.89
C ALA A 54 9.10 9.13 13.24
N GLU A 55 10.26 9.70 13.55
CA GLU A 55 10.48 10.47 14.78
C GLU A 55 9.72 11.81 14.77
N GLN A 56 9.61 12.47 13.61
CA GLN A 56 8.74 13.64 13.46
C GLN A 56 7.25 13.30 13.63
N ILE A 57 6.79 12.14 13.14
CA ILE A 57 5.41 11.66 13.35
C ILE A 57 5.19 11.38 14.84
N ALA A 58 6.13 10.71 15.51
CA ALA A 58 6.03 10.43 16.95
C ALA A 58 6.04 11.72 17.79
N ARG A 59 6.86 12.71 17.41
CA ARG A 59 6.89 14.02 18.08
C ARG A 59 5.59 14.78 17.89
N ARG A 60 5.05 14.82 16.66
CA ARG A 60 3.74 15.42 16.37
C ARG A 60 2.61 14.73 17.13
N ALA A 61 2.62 13.39 17.19
CA ALA A 61 1.62 12.64 17.96
C ALA A 61 1.67 12.97 19.46
N LYS A 62 2.87 13.18 20.02
CA LYS A 62 3.03 13.61 21.41
C LYS A 62 2.57 15.06 21.62
N GLU A 63 2.92 15.97 20.70
CA GLU A 63 2.45 17.36 20.69
C GLU A 63 0.91 17.42 20.58
N ASP A 64 0.31 16.57 19.75
CA ASP A 64 -1.16 16.45 19.59
C ASP A 64 -1.82 15.91 20.85
N GLU A 65 -1.26 14.87 21.48
CA GLU A 65 -1.75 14.34 22.77
C GLU A 65 -1.70 15.42 23.86
N GLU A 66 -0.57 16.12 24.00
CA GLU A 66 -0.43 17.24 24.94
C GLU A 66 -1.45 18.36 24.66
N ARG A 67 -1.76 18.61 23.38
CA ARG A 67 -2.78 19.58 22.96
C ARG A 67 -4.20 19.11 23.30
N TYR A 68 -4.52 17.83 23.13
CA TYR A 68 -5.80 17.25 23.54
C TYR A 68 -5.97 17.34 25.06
N GLN A 69 -4.94 16.98 25.83
CA GLN A 69 -4.96 17.12 27.29
C GLN A 69 -5.14 18.58 27.72
N TYR A 70 -4.50 19.53 27.03
CA TYR A 70 -4.73 20.95 27.25
C TYR A 70 -6.19 21.37 26.99
N TYR A 71 -6.83 20.88 25.92
CA TYR A 71 -8.24 21.18 25.63
C TYR A 71 -9.19 20.58 26.67
N ILE A 72 -8.94 19.36 27.12
CA ILE A 72 -9.72 18.72 28.20
C ILE A 72 -9.61 19.54 29.47
N LYS A 73 -8.38 19.84 29.91
CA LYS A 73 -8.13 20.62 31.12
C LYS A 73 -8.75 22.01 31.04
N ARG A 74 -8.64 22.68 29.89
CA ARG A 74 -9.27 23.99 29.67
C ARG A 74 -10.80 23.91 29.72
N SER A 75 -11.39 22.88 29.14
CA SER A 75 -12.84 22.64 29.19
C SER A 75 -13.31 22.36 30.62
N GLU A 76 -12.52 21.63 31.41
CA GLU A 76 -12.78 21.37 32.83
C GLU A 76 -12.68 22.66 33.66
N GLU A 77 -11.64 23.47 33.45
CA GLU A 77 -11.48 24.79 34.08
C GLU A 77 -12.61 25.77 33.72
N GLU A 78 -13.09 25.75 32.47
CA GLU A 78 -14.22 26.57 32.01
C GLU A 78 -15.55 26.11 32.64
N GLU A 79 -15.76 24.80 32.80
CA GLU A 79 -16.93 24.25 33.50
C GLU A 79 -16.86 24.54 35.02
N GLU A 80 -15.68 24.50 35.64
CA GLU A 80 -15.50 24.92 37.04
C GLU A 80 -15.83 26.40 37.25
N LYS A 81 -15.33 27.29 36.38
CA LYS A 81 -15.69 28.72 36.39
C LYS A 81 -17.17 28.96 36.13
N ARG A 82 -17.84 28.07 35.40
CA ARG A 82 -19.30 28.13 35.20
C ARG A 82 -20.03 27.72 36.47
N ILE A 83 -19.52 26.72 37.20
CA ILE A 83 -20.05 26.31 38.50
C ILE A 83 -19.89 27.41 39.55
N GLU A 84 -18.72 28.07 39.60
CA GLU A 84 -18.46 29.20 40.50
C GLU A 84 -19.38 30.40 40.23
N ARG A 85 -19.79 30.61 38.97
CA ARG A 85 -20.79 31.62 38.57
C ARG A 85 -22.24 31.21 38.83
N GLY A 86 -22.47 30.15 39.61
CA GLY A 86 -23.79 29.65 39.98
C GLY A 86 -24.42 28.69 38.96
N GLY A 87 -23.65 28.23 37.96
CA GLY A 87 -24.09 27.18 37.06
C GLY A 87 -24.12 25.81 37.73
N THR A 88 -25.08 24.96 37.40
CA THR A 88 -25.06 23.56 37.83
C THR A 88 -24.06 22.77 37.00
N ARG A 89 -23.26 21.93 37.66
CA ARG A 89 -22.34 20.98 37.01
C ARG A 89 -23.15 20.12 36.04
N SER A 90 -22.74 20.04 34.78
CA SER A 90 -23.36 19.13 33.82
C SER A 90 -23.23 17.71 34.38
N LEU A 91 -24.32 17.14 34.87
CA LEU A 91 -24.31 15.78 35.38
C LEU A 91 -23.94 14.88 34.20
N LEU A 92 -22.86 14.11 34.34
CA LEU A 92 -22.56 13.01 33.42
C LEU A 92 -23.85 12.20 33.23
N ALA A 93 -24.07 11.61 32.05
CA ALA A 93 -25.31 10.90 31.73
C ALA A 93 -25.74 9.87 32.81
N ASN A 94 -24.79 9.36 33.59
CA ASN A 94 -25.01 8.45 34.71
C ASN A 94 -25.68 9.11 35.94
N ASP A 95 -25.44 10.39 36.22
CA ASP A 95 -25.88 11.07 37.45
C ASP A 95 -27.05 12.03 37.24
N ASN A 96 -27.52 12.21 36.00
CA ASN A 96 -28.70 13.04 35.74
C ASN A 96 -29.97 12.38 36.33
N PRO A 97 -30.66 12.99 37.32
CA PRO A 97 -31.90 12.47 37.91
C PRO A 97 -33.11 12.63 36.97
N PHE A 98 -32.98 13.42 35.90
CA PHE A 98 -33.97 13.57 34.84
C PHE A 98 -33.63 12.74 33.59
N ALA A 99 -32.49 12.04 33.55
CA ALA A 99 -32.29 11.01 32.55
C ALA A 99 -33.31 9.91 32.83
N ASP A 100 -34.15 9.59 31.84
CA ASP A 100 -35.30 8.73 32.05
C ASP A 100 -34.84 7.42 32.71
N SER A 101 -35.37 7.16 33.91
CA SER A 101 -35.02 5.96 34.66
C SER A 101 -35.33 4.69 33.84
N ALA A 102 -36.30 4.79 32.92
CA ALA A 102 -36.61 3.78 31.93
C ALA A 102 -35.44 3.50 30.98
N ASP A 103 -34.78 4.51 30.43
CA ASP A 103 -33.65 4.33 29.50
C ASP A 103 -32.45 3.63 30.17
N LYS A 104 -32.16 3.97 31.43
CA LYS A 104 -31.10 3.32 32.21
C LYS A 104 -31.44 1.85 32.51
N ILE A 105 -32.71 1.56 32.80
CA ILE A 105 -33.19 0.20 33.07
C ILE A 105 -33.20 -0.63 31.78
N VAL A 106 -33.69 -0.06 30.67
CA VAL A 106 -33.72 -0.68 29.35
C VAL A 106 -32.29 -1.00 28.89
N HIS A 107 -31.36 -0.05 28.99
CA HIS A 107 -29.96 -0.27 28.64
C HIS A 107 -29.31 -1.39 29.49
N LYS A 108 -29.61 -1.44 30.80
CA LYS A 108 -29.16 -2.53 31.68
C LYS A 108 -29.82 -3.88 31.36
N LEU A 109 -31.10 -3.90 31.01
CA LEU A 109 -31.82 -5.12 30.62
C LEU A 109 -31.31 -5.67 29.29
N MET A 110 -31.14 -4.82 28.28
CA MET A 110 -30.62 -5.20 26.96
C MET A 110 -29.22 -5.78 27.07
N LYS A 111 -28.36 -5.14 27.87
CA LYS A 111 -27.00 -5.64 28.16
C LYS A 111 -26.99 -6.95 28.94
N ARG A 112 -27.98 -7.18 29.82
CA ARG A 112 -28.10 -8.40 30.64
C ARG A 112 -28.69 -9.58 29.87
N HIS A 113 -29.63 -9.34 28.97
CA HIS A 113 -30.27 -10.38 28.14
C HIS A 113 -29.53 -10.64 26.82
N GLY A 114 -28.54 -9.83 26.46
CA GLY A 114 -27.79 -9.96 25.21
C GLY A 114 -28.61 -9.63 23.96
N ILE A 115 -29.77 -8.99 24.11
CA ILE A 115 -30.67 -8.63 23.03
C ILE A 115 -30.32 -7.21 22.60
N LEU A 116 -29.67 -7.08 21.44
CA LEU A 116 -29.39 -5.81 20.82
C LEU A 116 -30.69 -5.20 20.27
N PRO A 117 -30.86 -3.88 20.32
CA PRO A 117 -31.96 -3.25 19.58
C PRO A 117 -31.86 -3.61 18.10
N GLU A 118 -33.00 -3.86 17.46
CA GLU A 118 -33.06 -4.27 16.05
C GLU A 118 -32.33 -3.28 15.11
N TRP A 119 -32.40 -1.98 15.41
CA TRP A 119 -31.68 -0.96 14.64
C TRP A 119 -30.15 -1.11 14.78
N VAL A 120 -29.63 -1.52 15.95
CA VAL A 120 -28.19 -1.76 16.15
C VAL A 120 -27.73 -2.97 15.33
N GLU A 121 -28.52 -4.05 15.31
CA GLU A 121 -28.22 -5.23 14.51
C GLU A 121 -28.22 -4.90 13.01
N ARG A 122 -29.21 -4.11 12.55
CA ARG A 122 -29.28 -3.64 11.17
C ARG A 122 -28.10 -2.73 10.81
N ASN A 123 -27.69 -1.84 11.71
CA ASN A 123 -26.51 -0.99 11.50
C ASN A 123 -25.24 -1.83 11.32
N LYS A 124 -25.01 -2.78 12.24
CA LYS A 124 -23.89 -3.73 12.14
C LYS A 124 -23.93 -4.49 10.81
N ARG A 125 -25.09 -5.03 10.44
CA ARG A 125 -25.29 -5.76 9.19
C ARG A 125 -25.00 -4.91 7.96
N ILE A 126 -25.43 -3.64 7.94
CA ILE A 126 -25.14 -2.70 6.85
C ILE A 126 -23.62 -2.53 6.70
N HIS A 127 -22.91 -2.26 7.79
CA HIS A 127 -21.45 -2.08 7.75
C HIS A 127 -20.70 -3.34 7.33
N GLU A 128 -21.09 -4.50 7.85
CA GLU A 128 -20.50 -5.80 7.47
C GLU A 128 -20.74 -6.09 5.99
N THR A 129 -21.98 -5.92 5.52
CA THR A 129 -22.31 -6.17 4.10
C THR A 129 -21.52 -5.24 3.18
N VAL A 130 -21.42 -3.95 3.51
CA VAL A 130 -20.61 -2.99 2.72
C VAL A 130 -19.14 -3.40 2.69
N LYS A 131 -18.60 -3.80 3.85
CA LYS A 131 -17.21 -4.24 3.96
C LYS A 131 -16.95 -5.46 3.09
N GLU A 132 -17.78 -6.49 3.19
CA GLU A 132 -17.68 -7.72 2.38
C GLU A 132 -17.77 -7.41 0.89
N CYS A 133 -18.73 -6.58 0.47
CA CYS A 133 -18.88 -6.16 -0.92
C CYS A 133 -17.60 -5.49 -1.43
N ARG A 134 -17.00 -4.59 -0.62
CA ARG A 134 -15.75 -3.89 -0.96
C ARG A 134 -14.58 -4.86 -1.07
N GLU A 135 -14.44 -5.79 -0.13
CA GLU A 135 -13.35 -6.78 -0.13
C GLU A 135 -13.40 -7.67 -1.37
N ILE A 136 -14.60 -8.14 -1.73
CA ILE A 136 -14.81 -8.94 -2.95
C ILE A 136 -14.42 -8.14 -4.19
N LEU A 137 -14.90 -6.89 -4.31
CA LEU A 137 -14.58 -6.05 -5.46
C LEU A 137 -13.08 -5.78 -5.58
N ARG A 138 -12.42 -5.49 -4.45
CA ARG A 138 -10.97 -5.24 -4.40
C ARG A 138 -10.16 -6.46 -4.82
N ALA A 139 -10.54 -7.65 -4.36
CA ALA A 139 -9.88 -8.90 -4.75
C ALA A 139 -9.99 -9.16 -6.25
N VAL A 140 -11.18 -9.00 -6.83
CA VAL A 140 -11.39 -9.17 -8.27
C VAL A 140 -10.65 -8.10 -9.07
N TYR A 141 -10.64 -6.84 -8.60
CA TYR A 141 -9.91 -5.76 -9.27
C TYR A 141 -8.40 -6.01 -9.29
N ARG A 142 -7.84 -6.48 -8.16
CA ARG A 142 -6.43 -6.86 -8.06
C ARG A 142 -6.08 -7.95 -9.09
N GLN A 143 -6.89 -9.01 -9.18
CA GLN A 143 -6.71 -10.06 -10.19
C GLN A 143 -6.82 -9.53 -11.63
N HIS A 144 -7.76 -8.62 -11.87
CA HIS A 144 -7.91 -7.99 -13.18
C HIS A 144 -6.68 -7.15 -13.57
N LEU A 145 -6.11 -6.40 -12.63
CA LEU A 145 -4.87 -5.62 -12.84
C LEU A 145 -3.67 -6.53 -13.12
N GLU A 146 -3.53 -7.61 -12.36
CA GLU A 146 -2.48 -8.62 -12.60
C GLU A 146 -2.60 -9.21 -14.00
N TYR A 147 -3.82 -9.56 -14.42
CA TYR A 147 -4.08 -10.06 -15.77
C TYR A 147 -3.73 -9.01 -16.86
N LYS A 148 -4.15 -7.76 -16.66
CA LYS A 148 -3.85 -6.66 -17.59
C LYS A 148 -2.34 -6.42 -17.72
N ASN A 149 -1.61 -6.45 -16.61
CA ASN A 149 -0.15 -6.33 -16.58
C ASN A 149 0.52 -7.53 -17.26
N TYR A 150 0.01 -8.75 -17.06
CA TYR A 150 0.49 -9.95 -17.73
C TYR A 150 0.36 -9.85 -19.25
N VAL A 151 -0.83 -9.48 -19.76
CA VAL A 151 -1.07 -9.30 -21.20
C VAL A 151 -0.11 -8.25 -21.78
N LYS A 152 0.04 -7.11 -21.12
CA LYS A 152 0.99 -6.06 -21.54
C LYS A 152 2.43 -6.57 -21.59
N SER A 153 2.86 -7.31 -20.56
CA SER A 153 4.21 -7.89 -20.50
C SER A 153 4.45 -8.93 -21.60
N ARG A 154 3.42 -9.69 -21.99
CA ARG A 154 3.48 -10.68 -23.08
C ARG A 154 3.68 -9.99 -24.43
N ASP A 155 2.91 -8.94 -24.70
CA ASP A 155 3.02 -8.17 -25.95
C ASP A 155 4.39 -7.48 -26.07
N GLU A 156 4.89 -6.91 -24.96
CA GLU A 156 6.23 -6.32 -24.89
C GLU A 156 7.33 -7.37 -25.11
N ALA A 157 7.20 -8.55 -24.50
CA ALA A 157 8.13 -9.65 -24.72
C ALA A 157 8.12 -10.13 -26.18
N GLU A 158 6.96 -10.18 -26.83
CA GLU A 158 6.86 -10.56 -28.23
C GLU A 158 7.49 -9.51 -29.15
N LYS A 159 7.26 -8.22 -28.90
CA LYS A 159 7.95 -7.12 -29.60
C LYS A 159 9.47 -7.21 -29.44
N ALA A 160 9.95 -7.49 -28.23
CA ALA A 160 11.38 -7.68 -27.97
C ALA A 160 11.96 -8.90 -28.72
N ARG A 161 11.20 -10.00 -28.85
CA ARG A 161 11.60 -11.17 -29.66
C ARG A 161 11.72 -10.80 -31.14
N ARG A 162 10.72 -10.10 -31.69
CA ARG A 162 10.73 -9.63 -33.09
C ARG A 162 11.92 -8.70 -33.36
N LEU A 163 12.19 -7.76 -32.47
CA LEU A 163 13.33 -6.85 -32.59
C LEU A 163 14.68 -7.60 -32.53
N LYS A 164 14.81 -8.60 -31.64
CA LYS A 164 16.02 -9.43 -31.59
C LYS A 164 16.26 -10.18 -32.90
N ILE A 165 15.20 -10.72 -33.50
CA ILE A 165 15.27 -11.39 -34.81
C ILE A 165 15.74 -10.40 -35.87
N GLN A 166 15.15 -9.20 -35.94
CA GLN A 166 15.53 -8.15 -36.90
C GLN A 166 16.99 -7.70 -36.73
N ILE A 167 17.46 -7.49 -35.49
CA ILE A 167 18.86 -7.14 -35.21
C ILE A 167 19.79 -8.27 -35.65
N GLU A 168 19.42 -9.53 -35.39
CA GLU A 168 20.22 -10.68 -35.80
C GLU A 168 20.26 -10.81 -37.33
N GLU A 169 19.13 -10.60 -38.02
CA GLU A 169 19.05 -10.56 -39.49
C GLU A 169 19.89 -9.43 -40.09
N ALA A 170 19.83 -8.22 -39.51
CA ALA A 170 20.68 -7.11 -39.92
C ALA A 170 22.17 -7.42 -39.72
N ARG A 171 22.54 -8.08 -38.61
CA ARG A 171 23.91 -8.57 -38.37
C ARG A 171 24.34 -9.63 -39.38
N LYS A 172 23.44 -10.56 -39.74
CA LYS A 172 23.69 -11.57 -40.79
C LYS A 172 23.96 -10.92 -42.14
N ALA A 173 23.15 -9.93 -42.51
CA ALA A 173 23.32 -9.19 -43.76
C ALA A 173 24.62 -8.39 -43.79
N GLN A 174 25.05 -7.83 -42.64
CA GLN A 174 26.27 -7.03 -42.54
C GLN A 174 27.56 -7.87 -42.55
N MET A 175 27.58 -9.07 -41.94
CA MET A 175 28.77 -9.96 -41.91
C MET A 175 28.42 -11.43 -42.19
N PRO A 176 28.06 -11.79 -43.45
CA PRO A 176 27.56 -13.14 -43.78
C PRO A 176 28.55 -14.29 -43.51
N TRP A 177 29.85 -14.04 -43.67
CA TRP A 177 30.89 -15.08 -43.56
C TRP A 177 31.19 -15.49 -42.10
N LEU A 178 31.04 -14.58 -41.12
CA LEU A 178 31.18 -14.86 -39.69
C LEU A 178 29.96 -15.57 -39.08
N PHE A 179 28.79 -15.43 -39.71
CA PHE A 179 27.56 -16.04 -39.19
C PHE A 179 27.55 -17.57 -39.34
N ARG A 180 28.20 -18.09 -40.39
CA ARG A 180 28.30 -19.54 -40.69
C ARG A 180 29.15 -20.29 -39.66
N THR A 181 30.18 -19.64 -39.08
CA THR A 181 31.01 -20.22 -38.01
C THR A 181 30.36 -20.13 -36.63
N TYR A 182 29.52 -19.10 -36.40
CA TYR A 182 28.79 -18.89 -35.14
C TYR A 182 27.61 -19.87 -34.93
N GLN A 183 26.95 -20.31 -36.01
CA GLN A 183 25.86 -21.30 -35.94
C GLN A 183 26.32 -22.68 -35.44
N ASN A 184 27.56 -23.09 -35.75
CA ASN A 184 28.12 -24.36 -35.28
C ASN A 184 28.40 -24.40 -33.77
N ILE A 185 28.42 -23.24 -33.08
CA ILE A 185 28.74 -23.13 -31.64
C ILE A 185 27.47 -23.00 -30.77
N ARG A 186 26.33 -22.58 -31.34
CA ARG A 186 25.11 -22.23 -30.59
C ARG A 186 24.15 -23.42 -30.36
N SER A 187 24.45 -24.61 -30.88
CA SER A 187 23.62 -25.83 -30.70
C SER A 187 23.62 -26.40 -29.27
N TRP A 188 24.30 -25.74 -28.32
CA TRP A 188 24.31 -26.12 -26.90
C TRP A 188 23.72 -25.01 -26.04
N GLY A 189 22.47 -25.20 -25.61
CA GLY A 189 21.89 -24.48 -24.47
C GLY A 189 20.48 -23.94 -24.71
N GLU A 190 19.47 -24.82 -24.65
CA GLU A 190 18.07 -24.42 -24.50
C GLU A 190 17.76 -24.06 -23.03
N VAL A 191 17.09 -22.92 -22.83
CA VAL A 191 16.71 -22.38 -21.52
C VAL A 191 15.26 -22.77 -21.20
N LYS A 192 15.08 -23.57 -20.15
CA LYS A 192 13.80 -24.13 -19.67
C LYS A 192 12.96 -23.21 -18.74
N SER A 193 13.26 -21.92 -18.62
CA SER A 193 12.69 -21.08 -17.54
C SER A 193 11.35 -20.37 -17.86
N PHE A 194 10.79 -20.48 -19.07
CA PHE A 194 9.56 -19.75 -19.44
C PHE A 194 8.24 -20.50 -19.16
N GLN A 195 8.28 -21.83 -19.03
CA GLN A 195 7.05 -22.64 -18.90
C GLN A 195 6.42 -22.60 -17.50
N GLU A 196 7.17 -22.16 -16.49
CA GLU A 196 6.75 -22.18 -15.08
C GLU A 196 5.93 -20.93 -14.71
N THR A 197 6.21 -19.79 -15.35
CA THR A 197 5.42 -18.56 -15.21
C THR A 197 4.08 -18.65 -15.96
N GLU A 198 4.01 -19.41 -17.04
CA GLU A 198 2.82 -19.59 -17.88
C GLU A 198 1.76 -20.52 -17.26
N LYS A 199 2.19 -21.46 -16.39
CA LYS A 199 1.27 -22.32 -15.62
C LYS A 199 0.59 -21.58 -14.48
N ARG A 200 1.28 -20.62 -13.85
CA ARG A 200 0.76 -19.83 -12.72
C ARG A 200 -0.29 -18.80 -13.15
N THR A 201 -0.24 -18.34 -14.40
CA THR A 201 -1.15 -17.31 -14.94
C THR A 201 -2.40 -17.87 -15.63
N LYS A 202 -2.42 -19.16 -15.97
CA LYS A 202 -3.61 -19.83 -16.55
C LYS A 202 -4.73 -20.08 -15.54
N THR A 203 -4.42 -20.15 -14.25
CA THR A 203 -5.41 -20.45 -13.20
C THR A 203 -6.14 -19.23 -12.63
N LEU A 204 -5.83 -18.01 -13.09
CA LEU A 204 -6.29 -16.74 -12.48
C LEU A 204 -6.77 -15.70 -13.51
N GLN A 205 -7.27 -16.11 -14.68
CA GLN A 205 -7.65 -15.19 -15.74
C GLN A 205 -9.03 -14.56 -15.51
N VAL A 206 -9.09 -13.49 -14.72
CA VAL A 206 -10.26 -12.59 -14.70
C VAL A 206 -10.22 -11.76 -15.97
N THR A 207 -11.11 -12.08 -16.93
CA THR A 207 -11.22 -11.33 -18.18
C THR A 207 -11.89 -9.98 -17.96
N GLU A 208 -11.77 -9.06 -18.92
CA GLU A 208 -12.45 -7.76 -18.88
C GLU A 208 -13.98 -7.92 -18.78
N SER A 209 -14.55 -8.98 -19.38
CA SER A 209 -15.96 -9.30 -19.23
C SER A 209 -16.34 -9.69 -17.81
N ASP A 210 -15.47 -10.39 -17.09
CA ASP A 210 -15.74 -10.87 -15.73
C ASP A 210 -15.60 -9.73 -14.72
N TRP A 211 -14.64 -8.82 -14.96
CA TRP A 211 -14.55 -7.56 -14.23
C TRP A 211 -15.83 -6.73 -14.39
N ALA A 212 -16.29 -6.50 -15.62
CA ALA A 212 -17.50 -5.73 -15.88
C ALA A 212 -18.75 -6.33 -15.20
N LYS A 213 -18.87 -7.67 -15.19
CA LYS A 213 -19.94 -8.38 -14.45
C LYS A 213 -19.82 -8.15 -12.94
N SER A 214 -18.61 -8.21 -12.40
CA SER A 214 -18.34 -8.01 -10.97
C SER A 214 -18.69 -6.59 -10.52
N VAL A 215 -18.37 -5.58 -11.34
CA VAL A 215 -18.75 -4.17 -11.09
C VAL A 215 -20.28 -3.99 -11.08
N ARG A 216 -21.00 -4.64 -12.02
CA ARG A 216 -22.47 -4.61 -12.05
C ARG A 216 -23.06 -5.27 -10.81
N ASN A 217 -22.58 -6.47 -10.47
CA ASN A 217 -23.03 -7.21 -9.28
C ASN A 217 -22.78 -6.41 -8.00
N PHE A 218 -21.59 -5.81 -7.85
CA PHE A 218 -21.29 -4.91 -6.74
C PHE A 218 -22.24 -3.72 -6.69
N SER A 219 -22.51 -3.08 -7.83
CA SER A 219 -23.44 -1.94 -7.89
C SER A 219 -24.85 -2.33 -7.44
N ASP A 220 -25.31 -3.52 -7.81
CA ASP A 220 -26.60 -4.05 -7.37
C ASP A 220 -26.60 -4.42 -5.88
N GLN A 221 -25.48 -4.93 -5.36
CA GLN A 221 -25.32 -5.16 -3.92
C GLN A 221 -25.37 -3.85 -3.13
N ILE A 222 -24.71 -2.79 -3.59
CA ILE A 222 -24.79 -1.46 -2.95
C ILE A 222 -26.22 -0.91 -2.97
N ARG A 223 -26.99 -1.13 -4.06
CA ARG A 223 -28.41 -0.76 -4.08
C ARG A 223 -29.23 -1.52 -3.03
N LYS A 224 -28.97 -2.82 -2.85
CA LYS A 224 -29.61 -3.63 -1.79
C LYS A 224 -29.23 -3.13 -0.40
N VAL A 225 -27.96 -2.76 -0.19
CA VAL A 225 -27.52 -2.12 1.06
C VAL A 225 -28.26 -0.82 1.28
N ASN A 226 -28.38 0.04 0.27
CA ASN A 226 -29.08 1.32 0.41
C ASN A 226 -30.57 1.14 0.77
N ALA A 227 -31.22 0.08 0.28
CA ALA A 227 -32.58 -0.27 0.72
C ALA A 227 -32.63 -0.66 2.21
N LEU A 228 -31.61 -1.37 2.71
CA LEU A 228 -31.47 -1.64 4.15
C LEU A 228 -31.20 -0.36 4.94
N THR A 229 -30.38 0.55 4.39
CA THR A 229 -30.08 1.86 4.97
C THR A 229 -31.33 2.73 5.06
N GLU A 230 -32.20 2.72 4.05
CA GLU A 230 -33.48 3.42 4.08
C GLU A 230 -34.36 2.90 5.22
N SER A 231 -34.52 1.57 5.31
CA SER A 231 -35.27 0.94 6.39
C SER A 231 -34.66 1.24 7.77
N TYR A 232 -33.33 1.30 7.88
CA TYR A 232 -32.64 1.73 9.09
C TYR A 232 -32.96 3.18 9.46
N ASN A 233 -32.82 4.09 8.49
CA ASN A 233 -33.04 5.53 8.66
C ASN A 233 -34.48 5.88 9.05
N SER A 234 -35.46 5.04 8.68
CA SER A 234 -36.85 5.20 9.12
C SER A 234 -37.10 4.86 10.58
N MET A 235 -36.21 4.10 11.24
CA MET A 235 -36.38 3.72 12.65
C MET A 235 -35.60 4.62 13.62
N VAL A 236 -34.62 5.37 13.13
CA VAL A 236 -33.69 6.14 13.96
C VAL A 236 -33.92 7.64 13.80
N PRO A 237 -33.67 8.45 14.85
CA PRO A 237 -33.76 9.90 14.75
C PRO A 237 -32.70 10.44 13.78
N TRP A 238 -32.94 11.64 13.25
CA TRP A 238 -32.10 12.28 12.22
C TRP A 238 -30.60 12.26 12.56
N ALA A 239 -30.24 12.43 13.83
CA ALA A 239 -28.85 12.49 14.29
C ALA A 239 -28.10 11.15 14.15
N ALA A 240 -28.81 10.03 14.06
CA ALA A 240 -28.26 8.69 13.95
C ALA A 240 -28.46 8.06 12.56
N GLN A 241 -28.97 8.84 11.59
CA GLN A 241 -29.17 8.38 10.22
C GLN A 241 -27.84 8.17 9.50
N LEU A 242 -27.82 7.17 8.62
CA LEU A 242 -26.70 6.83 7.77
C LEU A 242 -26.86 7.45 6.37
N TYR A 243 -25.73 7.76 5.75
CA TYR A 243 -25.70 8.23 4.37
C TYR A 243 -25.88 7.07 3.39
N TYR A 244 -26.53 7.36 2.26
CA TYR A 244 -26.59 6.45 1.13
C TYR A 244 -25.24 6.34 0.44
N ASN A 245 -24.88 5.12 0.04
CA ASN A 245 -23.66 4.86 -0.71
C ASN A 245 -23.93 5.06 -2.20
N ASP A 246 -23.10 5.85 -2.88
CA ASP A 246 -23.14 5.97 -4.34
C ASP A 246 -22.34 4.81 -4.96
N PRO A 247 -22.97 3.88 -5.71
CA PRO A 247 -22.28 2.74 -6.30
C PRO A 247 -21.05 3.13 -7.13
N ARG A 248 -21.11 4.26 -7.86
CA ARG A 248 -20.01 4.68 -8.72
C ARG A 248 -18.80 5.11 -7.91
N LYS A 249 -19.03 5.96 -6.90
CA LYS A 249 -17.97 6.43 -5.99
C LYS A 249 -17.34 5.30 -5.20
N GLU A 250 -18.14 4.30 -4.83
CA GLU A 250 -17.64 3.14 -4.10
C GLU A 250 -16.75 2.23 -4.98
N VAL A 251 -17.08 2.07 -6.26
CA VAL A 251 -16.20 1.38 -7.22
C VAL A 251 -14.91 2.16 -7.41
N GLU A 252 -14.98 3.48 -7.63
CA GLU A 252 -13.80 4.34 -7.79
C GLU A 252 -12.89 4.33 -6.56
N ARG A 253 -13.47 4.34 -5.36
CA ARG A 253 -12.73 4.24 -4.10
C ARG A 253 -12.02 2.89 -4.01
N ALA A 254 -12.74 1.79 -4.24
CA ALA A 254 -12.15 0.45 -4.19
C ALA A 254 -10.99 0.27 -5.20
N MET A 255 -11.11 0.86 -6.39
CA MET A 255 -10.04 0.85 -7.39
C MET A 255 -8.82 1.62 -6.91
N ARG A 256 -9.04 2.84 -6.40
CA ARG A 256 -7.97 3.71 -5.88
C ARG A 256 -7.21 3.04 -4.73
N ASP A 257 -7.93 2.44 -3.78
CA ASP A 257 -7.33 1.79 -2.62
C ASP A 257 -6.41 0.64 -3.05
N VAL A 258 -6.84 -0.17 -4.02
CA VAL A 258 -6.01 -1.27 -4.57
C VAL A 258 -4.82 -0.75 -5.36
N GLU A 259 -4.99 0.32 -6.12
CA GLU A 259 -3.87 0.96 -6.83
C GLU A 259 -2.82 1.49 -5.87
N GLU A 260 -3.24 2.14 -4.79
CA GLU A 260 -2.34 2.63 -3.74
C GLU A 260 -1.59 1.49 -3.04
N GLU A 261 -2.28 0.41 -2.70
CA GLU A 261 -1.67 -0.81 -2.13
C GLU A 261 -0.61 -1.40 -3.06
N ILE A 262 -0.91 -1.52 -4.36
CA ILE A 262 0.04 -2.05 -5.33
C ILE A 262 1.28 -1.14 -5.47
N GLU A 263 1.09 0.18 -5.46
CA GLU A 263 2.21 1.12 -5.52
C GLU A 263 3.03 1.11 -4.23
N GLU A 264 2.42 0.86 -3.07
CA GLU A 264 3.14 0.62 -1.82
C GLU A 264 3.95 -0.68 -1.87
N GLU A 265 3.35 -1.79 -2.29
CA GLU A 265 4.04 -3.08 -2.46
C GLU A 265 5.24 -2.96 -3.41
N LYS A 266 5.12 -2.19 -4.50
CA LYS A 266 6.24 -1.90 -5.41
C LYS A 266 7.34 -1.08 -4.75
N ARG A 267 6.99 -0.06 -3.96
CA ARG A 267 7.95 0.76 -3.22
C ARG A 267 8.72 -0.08 -2.20
N GLU A 268 8.01 -0.92 -1.45
CA GLU A 268 8.61 -1.84 -0.48
C GLU A 268 9.52 -2.86 -1.15
N PHE A 269 9.07 -3.46 -2.25
CA PHE A 269 9.87 -4.40 -3.03
C PHE A 269 11.15 -3.74 -3.56
N HIS A 270 11.04 -2.53 -4.12
CA HIS A 270 12.19 -1.77 -4.60
C HIS A 270 13.15 -1.44 -3.44
N GLN A 271 12.64 -0.98 -2.31
CA GLN A 271 13.45 -0.66 -1.13
C GLN A 271 14.18 -1.91 -0.61
N LYS A 272 13.50 -3.05 -0.54
CA LYS A 272 14.08 -4.33 -0.13
C LYS A 272 15.19 -4.76 -1.09
N MET A 273 14.91 -4.71 -2.40
CA MET A 273 15.91 -5.03 -3.43
C MET A 273 17.14 -4.12 -3.30
N MET A 274 16.96 -2.81 -3.14
CA MET A 274 18.07 -1.86 -2.98
C MET A 274 18.88 -2.12 -1.69
N ASN A 275 18.22 -2.51 -0.60
CA ASN A 275 18.89 -2.90 0.65
C ASN A 275 19.71 -4.20 0.50
N GLU A 276 19.17 -5.20 -0.20
CA GLU A 276 19.86 -6.45 -0.53
C GLU A 276 21.08 -6.20 -1.43
N TRP A 277 20.92 -5.38 -2.47
CA TRP A 277 22.03 -4.97 -3.32
C TRP A 277 23.11 -4.23 -2.54
N ARG A 278 22.74 -3.31 -1.64
CA ARG A 278 23.68 -2.59 -0.77
C ARG A 278 24.42 -3.54 0.17
N THR A 279 23.77 -4.58 0.69
CA THR A 279 24.43 -5.58 1.54
C THR A 279 25.40 -6.46 0.75
N VAL A 280 25.04 -6.90 -0.45
CA VAL A 280 25.94 -7.65 -1.35
C VAL A 280 27.16 -6.81 -1.75
N TYR A 281 26.96 -5.53 -2.07
CA TYR A 281 28.05 -4.62 -2.41
C TYR A 281 28.99 -4.35 -1.22
N ASN A 282 28.43 -4.11 -0.03
CA ASN A 282 29.22 -3.95 1.20
C ASN A 282 30.01 -5.22 1.56
N PHE A 283 29.47 -6.41 1.27
CA PHE A 283 30.16 -7.69 1.48
C PHE A 283 31.30 -7.93 0.47
N CYS A 284 31.21 -7.38 -0.75
CA CYS A 284 32.23 -7.51 -1.78
C CYS A 284 33.40 -6.50 -1.64
N GLY A 285 33.38 -5.62 -0.64
CA GLY A 285 34.42 -4.61 -0.41
C GLY A 285 34.47 -3.50 -1.48
N CYS A 286 33.59 -3.52 -2.47
CA CYS A 286 33.43 -2.44 -3.43
C CYS A 286 32.53 -1.39 -2.82
N GLN A 287 33.12 -0.41 -2.12
CA GLN A 287 32.42 0.81 -1.75
C GLN A 287 31.86 1.43 -3.04
N ILE A 288 30.53 1.49 -3.13
CA ILE A 288 29.87 2.43 -4.05
C ILE A 288 30.29 3.79 -3.51
N SER A 289 31.32 4.37 -4.13
CA SER A 289 31.55 5.79 -3.97
C SER A 289 30.33 6.46 -4.58
N ASP A 290 29.67 7.31 -3.81
CA ASP A 290 28.56 8.15 -4.29
C ASP A 290 29.01 9.12 -5.40
#